data_AF-A0A0Q4IL51-F1
#
_entry.id   AF-A0A0Q4IL51-F1
#
_cell.length_a   1.000
_cell.length_b   1.000
_cell.length_c   1.000
_cell.angle_alpha   90.00
_cell.angle_beta   90.00
_cell.angle_gamma   90.00
#
_symmetry.space_group_name_H-M   'P 1'
#
loop_
_entity.id
_entity.type
_entity.pdbx_description
1 polymer ?
#
loop_
_entity_poly.entity_id
_entity_poly.type
_entity_poly.pdbx_seq_one_letter_code
_entity_poly.pdbx_strand_id
1 'polypeptide(L)'
;MSDAGDHGTSEDVSDIVSENSAPEIFDRAARRVRRDRAAPGYAEHDFLRATMLDGIAERLDAVTRDFADILDLGCFDGAFTPPPGARVARCDAGFAFAAKPGGVQADEDRLPFADASFDLVVSAGVLDQVNDLPGALSLIRRVLRPDGLFLGAFVGAGSLPALRSALRSAESERPAARLHPQIDVRSAGDLLMRAGFALPVADVETLDVGYRDLGRLFGDLRGMAAGNILAQRRPLVSATVGRTAAAFAGASDDRGRTHETFQIVFLTGWSPDPSQPKPAKRGSATASLGAALGRHDQSGD
;
A
#
# COMPACT_ATOMS: atom_id res chain seq x y z
N MET A 1 53.99 17.12 46.50
CA MET A 1 52.86 16.66 47.33
C MET A 1 51.64 17.41 46.85
N SER A 2 50.60 16.67 46.45
CA SER A 2 49.27 17.05 45.89
C SER A 2 49.29 17.96 44.65
N ASP A 3 49.01 17.51 43.43
CA ASP A 3 47.79 16.84 42.90
C ASP A 3 46.59 17.79 42.79
N ALA A 4 46.25 18.16 41.56
CA ALA A 4 45.02 18.87 41.19
C ALA A 4 44.64 18.36 39.79
N GLY A 5 43.56 17.58 39.76
CA GLY A 5 43.14 16.76 38.64
C GLY A 5 42.62 17.55 37.44
N ASP A 6 42.98 17.03 36.28
CA ASP A 6 42.35 17.28 34.99
C ASP A 6 41.03 16.49 34.93
N HIS A 7 39.91 17.18 34.97
CA HIS A 7 38.59 16.61 34.72
C HIS A 7 38.22 16.84 33.26
N GLY A 8 38.71 15.94 32.40
CA GLY A 8 38.12 15.71 31.09
C GLY A 8 36.70 15.18 31.27
N THR A 9 35.71 16.04 31.07
CA THR A 9 34.32 15.62 30.91
C THR A 9 34.19 14.90 29.58
N SER A 10 33.91 13.60 29.66
CA SER A 10 33.37 12.75 28.62
C SER A 10 32.18 13.43 27.94
N GLU A 11 32.39 14.06 26.78
CA GLU A 11 31.31 14.38 25.86
C GLU A 11 30.78 13.06 25.28
N ASP A 12 29.54 12.75 25.64
CA ASP A 12 28.78 11.60 25.21
C ASP A 12 28.73 11.53 23.68
N VAL A 13 29.32 10.48 23.12
CA VAL A 13 29.35 10.17 21.68
C VAL A 13 27.94 9.79 21.15
N SER A 14 26.91 9.80 22.01
CA SER A 14 25.52 9.48 21.64
C SER A 14 24.78 10.58 20.89
N ASP A 15 25.23 11.83 20.97
CA ASP A 15 24.45 12.98 20.48
C ASP A 15 24.76 13.40 19.04
N ILE A 16 25.65 12.68 18.34
CA ILE A 16 26.14 13.08 17.00
C ILE A 16 25.38 12.39 15.84
N VAL A 17 24.37 11.53 16.09
CA VAL A 17 23.73 10.75 15.00
C VAL A 17 22.24 11.03 14.75
N SER A 18 21.65 12.11 15.27
CA SER A 18 20.19 12.34 15.12
C SER A 18 19.75 13.58 14.34
N GLU A 19 20.54 14.11 13.41
CA GLU A 19 20.16 15.31 12.66
C GLU A 19 20.41 15.20 11.14
N ASN A 20 19.77 14.24 10.45
CA ASN A 20 19.34 14.47 9.05
C ASN A 20 18.36 13.43 8.46
N SER A 21 17.44 12.86 9.25
CA SER A 21 16.36 12.05 8.66
C SER A 21 15.20 12.95 8.27
N ALA A 22 14.74 12.89 7.01
CA ALA A 22 13.51 13.54 6.59
C ALA A 22 12.36 13.19 7.56
N PRO A 23 11.50 14.14 7.93
CA PRO A 23 10.44 13.89 8.91
C PRO A 23 9.51 12.77 8.43
N GLU A 24 9.34 11.74 9.27
CA GLU A 24 8.45 10.61 8.97
C GLU A 24 6.97 11.05 8.98
N ILE A 25 6.23 10.61 7.97
CA ILE A 25 4.77 10.83 7.87
C ILE A 25 4.04 9.92 8.87
N PHE A 26 4.55 8.69 9.02
CA PHE A 26 3.93 7.61 9.77
C PHE A 26 4.76 7.23 10.99
N ASP A 27 4.08 7.06 12.13
CA ASP A 27 4.63 6.48 13.36
C ASP A 27 4.72 4.96 13.22
N ARG A 28 5.94 4.47 12.97
CA ARG A 28 6.21 3.03 12.80
C ARG A 28 5.83 2.22 14.04
N ALA A 29 6.11 2.70 15.24
CA ALA A 29 5.78 1.99 16.47
C ALA A 29 4.26 1.82 16.60
N ALA A 30 3.50 2.89 16.32
CA ALA A 30 2.04 2.83 16.33
C ALA A 30 1.48 1.95 15.20
N ARG A 31 2.13 1.90 14.03
CA ARG A 31 1.78 0.95 12.95
C ARG A 31 1.93 -0.49 13.43
N ARG A 32 3.07 -0.86 14.01
CA ARG A 32 3.33 -2.21 14.55
C ARG A 32 2.30 -2.62 15.59
N VAL A 33 2.07 -1.76 16.60
CA VAL A 33 1.07 -2.01 17.66
C VAL A 33 -0.34 -2.21 17.10
N ARG A 34 -0.75 -1.43 16.09
CA ARG A 34 -2.09 -1.57 15.48
C ARG A 34 -2.24 -2.84 14.68
N ARG A 35 -1.20 -3.23 13.93
CA ARG A 35 -1.16 -4.50 13.20
C ARG A 35 -1.26 -5.68 14.16
N ASP A 36 -0.48 -5.67 15.24
CA ASP A 36 -0.52 -6.75 16.24
C ASP A 36 -1.87 -6.83 16.96
N ARG A 37 -2.52 -5.69 17.23
CA ARG A 37 -3.86 -5.65 17.81
C ARG A 37 -4.94 -6.20 16.88
N ALA A 38 -4.80 -5.99 15.58
CA ALA A 38 -5.75 -6.44 14.57
C ALA A 38 -5.65 -7.95 14.31
N ALA A 39 -4.45 -8.53 14.42
CA ALA A 39 -4.16 -9.89 13.99
C ALA A 39 -5.09 -10.99 14.53
N PRO A 40 -5.54 -10.99 15.81
CA PRO A 40 -6.43 -12.03 16.32
C PRO A 40 -7.82 -12.08 15.65
N GLY A 41 -8.36 -10.92 15.27
CA GLY A 41 -9.71 -10.79 14.69
C GLY A 41 -9.72 -10.45 13.19
N TYR A 42 -8.55 -10.47 12.54
CA TYR A 42 -8.36 -9.94 11.20
C TYR A 42 -9.33 -10.53 10.15
N ALA A 43 -9.56 -11.84 10.20
CA ALA A 43 -10.41 -12.57 9.25
C ALA A 43 -11.88 -12.11 9.23
N GLU A 44 -12.35 -11.38 10.24
CA GLU A 44 -13.72 -10.82 10.26
C GLU A 44 -13.82 -9.48 9.49
N HIS A 45 -12.68 -8.93 9.09
CA HIS A 45 -12.53 -7.58 8.57
C HIS A 45 -11.66 -7.52 7.30
N ASP A 46 -11.17 -8.64 6.78
CA ASP A 46 -10.16 -8.74 5.74
C ASP A 46 -10.67 -8.47 4.31
N PHE A 47 -11.97 -8.19 4.13
CA PHE A 47 -12.64 -8.06 2.83
C PHE A 47 -11.86 -7.20 1.83
N LEU A 48 -11.26 -6.10 2.28
CA LEU A 48 -10.52 -5.19 1.41
C LEU A 48 -9.21 -5.82 0.90
N ARG A 49 -8.51 -6.58 1.75
CA ARG A 49 -7.33 -7.34 1.32
C ARG A 49 -7.72 -8.54 0.48
N ALA A 50 -8.83 -9.21 0.78
CA ALA A 50 -9.35 -10.29 -0.06
C ALA A 50 -9.57 -9.79 -1.50
N THR A 51 -10.26 -8.65 -1.68
CA THR A 51 -10.42 -8.02 -3.01
C THR A 51 -9.08 -7.68 -3.68
N MET A 52 -8.09 -7.20 -2.91
CA MET A 52 -6.74 -6.96 -3.45
C MET A 52 -6.06 -8.25 -3.91
N LEU A 53 -6.20 -9.34 -3.14
CA LEU A 53 -5.60 -10.63 -3.48
C LEU A 53 -6.27 -11.27 -4.70
N ASP A 54 -7.60 -11.13 -4.84
CA ASP A 54 -8.34 -11.58 -6.02
C ASP A 54 -7.83 -10.86 -7.27
N GLY A 55 -7.75 -9.52 -7.24
CA GLY A 55 -7.22 -8.75 -8.38
C GLY A 55 -5.74 -9.03 -8.67
N ILE A 56 -4.93 -9.37 -7.66
CA ILE A 56 -3.55 -9.82 -7.85
C ILE A 56 -3.52 -11.21 -8.51
N ALA A 57 -4.39 -12.13 -8.09
CA ALA A 57 -4.47 -13.46 -8.66
C ALA A 57 -4.87 -13.41 -10.14
N GLU A 58 -5.86 -12.59 -10.51
CA GLU A 58 -6.25 -12.38 -11.91
C GLU A 58 -5.08 -11.86 -12.77
N ARG A 59 -4.29 -10.92 -12.24
CA ARG A 59 -3.09 -10.38 -12.92
C ARG A 59 -1.98 -11.41 -13.02
N LEU A 60 -1.83 -12.27 -12.02
CA LEU A 60 -0.86 -13.37 -12.02
C LEU A 60 -1.25 -14.46 -13.03
N ASP A 61 -2.53 -14.81 -13.14
CA ASP A 61 -3.06 -15.80 -14.08
C ASP A 61 -2.90 -15.36 -15.55
N ALA A 62 -2.85 -14.06 -15.81
CA ALA A 62 -2.58 -13.50 -17.14
C ALA A 62 -1.10 -13.60 -17.56
N VAL A 63 -0.20 -13.96 -16.64
CA VAL A 63 1.25 -14.04 -16.87
C VAL A 63 1.63 -15.47 -17.19
N THR A 64 2.33 -15.69 -18.31
CA THR A 64 2.71 -17.04 -18.78
C THR A 64 3.99 -17.59 -18.14
N ARG A 65 4.59 -16.87 -17.18
CA ARG A 65 5.83 -17.25 -16.52
C ARG A 65 5.53 -18.03 -15.23
N ASP A 66 6.33 -19.06 -15.00
CA ASP A 66 6.39 -19.76 -13.72
C ASP A 66 7.18 -18.95 -12.68
N PHE A 67 6.68 -18.96 -11.44
CA PHE A 67 7.31 -18.31 -10.29
C PHE A 67 7.55 -19.33 -9.18
N ALA A 68 8.77 -19.40 -8.67
CA ALA A 68 9.21 -20.41 -7.71
C ALA A 68 9.68 -19.85 -6.37
N ASP A 69 10.21 -18.63 -6.34
CA ASP A 69 10.65 -17.95 -5.11
C ASP A 69 9.90 -16.63 -4.94
N ILE A 70 8.95 -16.63 -4.01
CA ILE A 70 7.98 -15.54 -3.86
C ILE A 70 8.21 -14.83 -2.53
N LEU A 71 8.17 -13.50 -2.55
CA LEU A 71 8.03 -12.68 -1.35
C LEU A 71 6.60 -12.17 -1.23
N ASP A 72 5.90 -12.56 -0.17
CA ASP A 72 4.64 -11.95 0.28
C ASP A 72 4.96 -10.84 1.29
N LEU A 73 5.00 -9.61 0.80
CA LEU A 73 5.37 -8.39 1.52
C LEU A 73 4.12 -7.72 2.11
N GLY A 74 4.07 -7.63 3.44
CA GLY A 74 2.84 -7.30 4.15
C GLY A 74 1.90 -8.50 4.14
N CYS A 75 2.33 -9.62 4.73
CA CYS A 75 1.62 -10.89 4.59
C CYS A 75 0.31 -11.00 5.36
N PHE A 76 0.07 -10.13 6.35
CA PHE A 76 -1.08 -10.22 7.27
C PHE A 76 -1.24 -11.65 7.82
N ASP A 77 -2.37 -12.29 7.57
CA ASP A 77 -2.67 -13.65 8.00
C ASP A 77 -2.18 -14.75 7.05
N GLY A 78 -1.47 -14.38 5.98
CA GLY A 78 -0.90 -15.30 5.00
C GLY A 78 -1.88 -15.79 3.95
N ALA A 79 -3.02 -15.11 3.74
CA ALA A 79 -4.06 -15.51 2.79
C ALA A 79 -3.65 -15.50 1.30
N PHE A 80 -2.50 -14.92 0.93
CA PHE A 80 -2.00 -15.02 -0.44
C PHE A 80 -1.74 -16.49 -0.80
N THR A 81 -2.38 -16.95 -1.87
CA THR A 81 -2.26 -18.32 -2.37
C THR A 81 -1.22 -18.34 -3.51
N PRO A 82 -0.02 -18.90 -3.28
CA PRO A 82 1.02 -18.95 -4.31
C PRO A 82 0.72 -20.04 -5.36
N PRO A 83 1.36 -19.96 -6.55
CA PRO A 83 1.41 -21.08 -7.48
C PRO A 83 1.87 -22.40 -6.82
N PRO A 84 1.36 -23.56 -7.26
CA PRO A 84 1.74 -24.85 -6.71
C PRO A 84 3.26 -25.09 -6.75
N GLY A 85 3.83 -25.50 -5.61
CA GLY A 85 5.26 -25.82 -5.50
C GLY A 85 6.18 -24.62 -5.28
N ALA A 86 5.66 -23.39 -5.28
CA ALA A 86 6.46 -22.22 -4.97
C ALA A 86 6.88 -22.16 -3.50
N ARG A 87 8.09 -21.64 -3.27
CA ARG A 87 8.60 -21.28 -1.94
C ARG A 87 8.20 -19.85 -1.64
N VAL A 88 7.62 -19.62 -0.46
CA VAL A 88 7.15 -18.28 -0.07
C VAL A 88 7.89 -17.81 1.17
N ALA A 89 8.65 -16.73 1.02
CA ALA A 89 9.10 -15.91 2.14
C ALA A 89 7.99 -14.91 2.48
N ARG A 90 7.75 -14.69 3.77
CA ARG A 90 6.72 -13.78 4.25
C ARG A 90 7.32 -12.71 5.14
N CYS A 91 6.83 -11.48 4.97
CA CYS A 91 7.30 -10.32 5.73
C CYS A 91 6.12 -9.47 6.16
N ASP A 92 6.16 -8.93 7.38
CA ASP A 92 5.16 -7.98 7.85
C ASP A 92 5.76 -7.04 8.90
N ALA A 93 5.31 -5.79 8.96
CA ALA A 93 5.77 -4.88 10.01
C ALA A 93 5.22 -5.27 11.40
N GLY A 94 4.01 -5.84 11.48
CA GLY A 94 3.45 -6.38 12.70
C GLY A 94 4.09 -7.73 13.06
N PHE A 95 4.54 -7.89 14.29
CA PHE A 95 5.11 -9.15 14.76
C PHE A 95 4.10 -10.30 14.68
N ALA A 96 2.84 -10.07 15.10
CA ALA A 96 1.82 -11.11 15.12
C ALA A 96 1.46 -11.61 13.71
N PHE A 97 1.36 -10.68 12.75
CA PHE A 97 1.14 -11.03 11.34
C PHE A 97 2.37 -11.67 10.69
N ALA A 98 3.58 -11.23 11.02
CA ALA A 98 4.80 -11.90 10.53
C ALA A 98 4.91 -13.33 11.07
N ALA A 99 4.68 -13.53 12.37
CA ALA A 99 4.86 -14.82 13.03
C ALA A 99 3.79 -15.86 12.62
N LYS A 100 2.53 -15.43 12.41
CA LYS A 100 1.40 -16.34 12.16
C LYS A 100 1.62 -17.29 10.97
N PRO A 101 2.10 -16.84 9.80
CA PRO A 101 2.41 -17.72 8.68
C PRO A 101 3.92 -18.06 8.57
N GLY A 102 4.69 -17.92 9.66
CA GLY A 102 6.11 -18.29 9.74
C GLY A 102 7.09 -17.34 9.05
N GLY A 103 6.74 -16.05 8.94
CA GLY A 103 7.55 -15.01 8.29
C GLY A 103 8.49 -14.25 9.23
N VAL A 104 9.06 -13.16 8.70
CA VAL A 104 9.97 -12.25 9.41
C VAL A 104 9.34 -10.88 9.63
N GLN A 105 9.62 -10.26 10.78
CA GLN A 105 9.17 -8.90 11.02
C GLN A 105 10.13 -7.91 10.34
N ALA A 106 9.64 -7.12 9.39
CA ALA A 106 10.42 -6.07 8.74
C ALA A 106 9.51 -4.97 8.13
N ASP A 107 10.09 -3.79 7.93
CA ASP A 107 9.43 -2.69 7.23
C ASP A 107 9.73 -2.79 5.72
N GLU A 108 8.77 -2.36 4.89
CA GLU A 108 8.82 -2.47 3.43
C GLU A 108 9.95 -1.62 2.81
N ASP A 109 10.37 -0.56 3.50
CA ASP A 109 11.51 0.30 3.15
C ASP A 109 12.84 -0.13 3.83
N ARG A 110 12.86 -1.32 4.47
CA ARG A 110 14.01 -1.90 5.19
C ARG A 110 14.07 -3.44 5.03
N LEU A 111 14.01 -3.92 3.80
CA LEU A 111 13.93 -5.36 3.51
C LEU A 111 15.19 -6.14 3.93
N PRO A 112 15.04 -7.24 4.71
CA PRO A 112 16.15 -8.07 5.20
C PRO A 112 16.55 -9.19 4.20
N PHE A 113 16.26 -9.00 2.91
CA PHE A 113 16.50 -9.99 1.87
C PHE A 113 17.64 -9.58 0.94
N ALA A 114 18.42 -10.55 0.51
CA ALA A 114 19.51 -10.35 -0.45
C ALA A 114 18.96 -9.96 -1.84
N ASP A 115 19.81 -9.29 -2.60
CA ASP A 115 19.52 -8.90 -3.98
C ASP A 115 19.20 -10.13 -4.84
N ALA A 116 18.30 -9.98 -5.81
CA ALA A 116 17.93 -11.03 -6.76
C ALA A 116 17.55 -12.39 -6.12
N SER A 117 16.85 -12.35 -4.99
CA SER A 117 16.40 -13.54 -4.25
C SER A 117 15.07 -14.11 -4.73
N PHE A 118 14.22 -13.29 -5.36
CA PHE A 118 12.84 -13.66 -5.71
C PHE A 118 12.56 -13.50 -7.19
N ASP A 119 11.67 -14.32 -7.74
CA ASP A 119 11.12 -14.14 -9.08
C ASP A 119 9.74 -13.47 -9.07
N LEU A 120 9.04 -13.45 -7.92
CA LEU A 120 7.80 -12.70 -7.70
C LEU A 120 7.82 -12.00 -6.34
N VAL A 121 7.39 -10.73 -6.30
CA VAL A 121 7.05 -10.02 -5.07
C VAL A 121 5.58 -9.62 -5.15
N VAL A 122 4.80 -10.01 -4.13
CA VAL A 122 3.41 -9.62 -3.95
C VAL A 122 3.31 -8.68 -2.75
N SER A 123 2.54 -7.60 -2.86
CA SER A 123 2.28 -6.69 -1.75
C SER A 123 0.84 -6.19 -1.76
N ALA A 124 -0.02 -6.76 -0.89
CA ALA A 124 -1.43 -6.40 -0.79
C ALA A 124 -1.74 -5.62 0.51
N GLY A 125 -1.92 -4.31 0.40
CA GLY A 125 -2.56 -3.47 1.43
C GLY A 125 -1.63 -2.74 2.40
N VAL A 126 -0.32 -2.62 2.09
CA VAL A 126 0.66 -1.99 2.99
C VAL A 126 1.41 -0.78 2.44
N LEU A 127 1.50 -0.63 1.12
CA LEU A 127 2.39 0.37 0.49
C LEU A 127 1.93 1.82 0.67
N ASP A 128 0.65 2.05 0.95
CA ASP A 128 0.10 3.37 1.26
C ASP A 128 0.47 3.89 2.67
N GLN A 129 1.14 3.04 3.46
CA GLN A 129 1.50 3.28 4.86
C GLN A 129 3.02 3.20 5.11
N VAL A 130 3.81 3.44 4.06
CA VAL A 130 5.28 3.42 4.08
C VAL A 130 5.84 4.84 4.02
N ASN A 131 6.84 5.14 4.87
CA ASN A 131 7.44 6.48 4.93
C ASN A 131 8.25 6.83 3.68
N ASP A 132 9.06 5.89 3.17
CA ASP A 132 9.80 6.03 1.92
C ASP A 132 9.27 5.03 0.88
N LEU A 133 8.10 5.32 0.31
CA LEU A 133 7.53 4.48 -0.75
C LEU A 133 8.45 4.37 -2.00
N PRO A 134 9.08 5.43 -2.53
CA PRO A 134 10.05 5.29 -3.61
C PRO A 134 11.22 4.34 -3.26
N GLY A 135 11.74 4.44 -2.03
CA GLY A 135 12.77 3.54 -1.52
C GLY A 135 12.28 2.10 -1.39
N ALA A 136 11.08 1.88 -0.85
CA ALA A 136 10.47 0.55 -0.77
C ALA A 136 10.28 -0.09 -2.15
N LEU A 137 9.76 0.65 -3.14
CA LEU A 137 9.64 0.16 -4.52
C LEU A 137 11.02 -0.17 -5.13
N SER A 138 12.04 0.64 -4.83
CA SER A 138 13.41 0.37 -5.28
C SER A 138 14.00 -0.89 -4.62
N LEU A 139 13.71 -1.12 -3.34
CA LEU A 139 14.11 -2.32 -2.62
C LEU A 139 13.36 -3.57 -3.10
N ILE A 140 12.07 -3.46 -3.40
CA ILE A 140 11.27 -4.52 -4.05
C ILE A 140 11.94 -4.91 -5.36
N ARG A 141 12.30 -3.94 -6.21
CA ARG A 141 13.01 -4.21 -7.46
C ARG A 141 14.39 -4.84 -7.22
N ARG A 142 15.12 -4.39 -6.19
CA ARG A 142 16.45 -4.93 -5.83
C ARG A 142 16.40 -6.42 -5.48
N VAL A 143 15.39 -6.84 -4.72
CA VAL A 143 15.26 -8.25 -4.29
C VAL A 143 14.68 -9.14 -5.39
N LEU A 144 14.09 -8.57 -6.44
CA LEU A 144 13.70 -9.30 -7.64
C LEU A 144 14.92 -9.64 -8.51
N ARG A 145 14.95 -10.87 -9.01
CA ARG A 145 15.84 -11.30 -10.08
C ARG A 145 15.57 -10.49 -11.35
N PRO A 146 16.52 -10.41 -12.29
CA PRO A 146 16.23 -9.95 -13.64
C PRO A 146 14.99 -10.68 -14.16
N ASP A 147 14.08 -9.93 -14.76
CA ASP A 147 12.83 -10.45 -15.30
C ASP A 147 11.83 -10.98 -14.24
N GLY A 148 12.08 -10.71 -12.95
CA GLY A 148 11.12 -10.98 -11.87
C GLY A 148 9.94 -9.99 -11.89
N LEU A 149 8.78 -10.43 -11.39
CA LEU A 149 7.54 -9.66 -11.40
C LEU A 149 7.23 -9.05 -10.03
N PHE A 150 6.74 -7.82 -10.01
CA PHE A 150 6.11 -7.19 -8.87
C PHE A 150 4.62 -7.00 -9.13
N LEU A 151 3.79 -7.47 -8.19
CA LEU A 151 2.35 -7.20 -8.13
C LEU A 151 2.03 -6.53 -6.79
N GLY A 152 1.50 -5.32 -6.83
CA GLY A 152 1.14 -4.53 -5.65
C GLY A 152 -0.32 -4.10 -5.69
N ALA A 153 -0.93 -3.97 -4.52
CA ALA A 153 -2.24 -3.35 -4.37
C ALA A 153 -2.30 -2.55 -3.05
N PHE A 154 -2.94 -1.39 -3.06
CA PHE A 154 -3.18 -0.59 -1.85
C PHE A 154 -4.34 0.40 -2.03
N VAL A 155 -4.77 1.03 -0.93
CA VAL A 155 -5.86 2.02 -0.96
C VAL A 155 -5.35 3.35 -1.49
N GLY A 156 -5.87 3.78 -2.64
CA GLY A 156 -5.51 5.01 -3.33
C GLY A 156 -6.44 6.18 -3.06
N ALA A 157 -6.14 7.27 -3.76
CA ALA A 157 -6.82 8.56 -3.67
C ALA A 157 -8.28 8.46 -4.10
N GLY A 158 -9.16 9.11 -3.35
CA GLY A 158 -10.61 9.08 -3.56
C GLY A 158 -11.36 8.17 -2.58
N SER A 159 -10.65 7.38 -1.78
CA SER A 159 -11.29 6.45 -0.83
C SER A 159 -11.86 7.16 0.41
N LEU A 160 -12.81 6.54 1.12
CA LEU A 160 -13.41 7.07 2.34
C LEU A 160 -13.98 8.51 2.22
N PRO A 161 -14.67 8.89 1.11
CA PRO A 161 -15.14 10.25 0.92
C PRO A 161 -16.18 10.69 1.97
N ALA A 162 -17.07 9.78 2.41
CA ALA A 162 -18.13 10.12 3.36
C ALA A 162 -17.54 10.40 4.75
N LEU A 163 -16.63 9.56 5.22
CA LEU A 163 -15.91 9.74 6.49
C LEU A 163 -15.08 11.02 6.46
N ARG A 164 -14.38 11.30 5.35
CA ARG A 164 -13.65 12.56 5.18
C ARG A 164 -14.55 13.77 5.31
N SER A 165 -15.70 13.74 4.65
CA SER A 165 -16.68 14.82 4.72
C SER A 165 -17.19 14.99 6.16
N ALA A 166 -17.60 13.90 6.80
CA ALA A 166 -18.10 13.89 8.17
C ALA A 166 -17.07 14.40 9.19
N LEU A 167 -15.80 14.00 9.06
CA LEU A 167 -14.71 14.48 9.93
C LEU A 167 -14.42 15.96 9.71
N ARG A 168 -14.36 16.43 8.45
CA ARG A 168 -14.14 17.86 8.14
C ARG A 168 -15.25 18.73 8.74
N SER A 169 -16.50 18.29 8.63
CA SER A 169 -17.64 19.00 9.23
C SER A 169 -17.59 18.98 10.75
N ALA A 170 -17.18 17.85 11.36
CA ALA A 170 -17.10 17.72 12.82
C ALA A 170 -15.92 18.47 13.47
N GLU A 171 -14.87 18.76 12.70
CA GLU A 171 -13.64 19.41 13.16
C GLU A 171 -13.39 20.78 12.49
N SER A 172 -14.44 21.45 12.02
CA SER A 172 -14.33 22.73 11.30
C SER A 172 -13.54 23.81 12.06
N GLU A 173 -13.71 23.88 13.38
CA GLU A 173 -13.03 24.86 14.24
C GLU A 173 -11.54 24.52 14.47
N ARG A 174 -11.20 23.22 14.51
CA ARG A 174 -9.85 22.74 14.79
C ARG A 174 -9.53 21.52 13.92
N PRO A 175 -9.25 21.71 12.63
CA PRO A 175 -8.96 20.61 11.73
C PRO A 175 -7.77 19.79 12.21
N ALA A 176 -7.87 18.47 12.07
CA ALA A 176 -6.78 17.53 12.35
C ALA A 176 -6.58 16.58 11.18
N ALA A 177 -5.35 16.14 10.96
CA ALA A 177 -5.07 15.10 9.97
C ALA A 177 -5.57 13.75 10.50
N ARG A 178 -6.67 13.26 9.91
CA ARG A 178 -7.34 12.02 10.31
C ARG A 178 -7.05 10.84 9.39
N LEU A 179 -6.73 11.13 8.14
CA LEU A 179 -6.32 10.19 7.11
C LEU A 179 -4.97 10.66 6.57
N HIS A 180 -4.11 9.71 6.19
CA HIS A 180 -2.85 10.04 5.55
C HIS A 180 -3.07 10.50 4.09
N PRO A 181 -2.09 11.19 3.48
CA PRO A 181 -2.10 11.47 2.06
C PRO A 181 -2.31 10.18 1.27
N GLN A 182 -3.19 10.22 0.27
CA GLN A 182 -3.43 9.10 -0.61
C GLN A 182 -2.79 9.32 -1.97
N ILE A 183 -2.36 8.23 -2.57
CA ILE A 183 -1.66 8.21 -3.85
C ILE A 183 -2.71 7.94 -4.93
N ASP A 184 -2.76 8.80 -5.95
CA ASP A 184 -3.56 8.55 -7.14
C ASP A 184 -2.86 7.59 -8.12
N VAL A 185 -3.63 6.98 -9.01
CA VAL A 185 -3.13 5.96 -9.96
C VAL A 185 -2.01 6.47 -10.88
N ARG A 186 -2.04 7.75 -11.28
CA ARG A 186 -0.99 8.34 -12.13
C ARG A 186 0.30 8.46 -11.33
N SER A 187 0.23 9.03 -10.14
CA SER A 187 1.36 9.14 -9.22
C SER A 187 1.96 7.77 -8.90
N ALA A 188 1.13 6.73 -8.78
CA ALA A 188 1.58 5.37 -8.54
C ALA A 188 2.35 4.78 -9.76
N GLY A 189 1.87 5.03 -10.98
CA GLY A 189 2.61 4.69 -12.21
C GLY A 189 3.95 5.42 -12.32
N ASP A 190 3.97 6.72 -12.02
CA ASP A 190 5.19 7.52 -12.01
C ASP A 190 6.22 7.00 -10.98
N LEU A 191 5.75 6.52 -9.83
CA LEU A 191 6.58 5.89 -8.81
C LEU A 191 7.24 4.60 -9.31
N LEU A 192 6.50 3.73 -10.02
CA LEU A 192 7.09 2.52 -10.63
C LEU A 192 8.19 2.87 -11.65
N MET A 193 7.93 3.86 -12.50
CA MET A 193 8.92 4.35 -13.48
C MET A 193 10.17 4.88 -12.78
N ARG A 194 10.01 5.70 -11.74
CA ARG A 194 11.13 6.27 -10.97
C ARG A 194 11.92 5.21 -10.20
N ALA A 195 11.24 4.18 -9.70
CA ALA A 195 11.88 3.05 -9.04
C ALA A 195 12.65 2.16 -10.03
N GLY A 196 12.46 2.34 -11.34
CA GLY A 196 13.20 1.65 -12.39
C GLY A 196 12.59 0.32 -12.81
N PHE A 197 11.29 0.11 -12.58
CA PHE A 197 10.59 -1.05 -13.14
C PHE A 197 10.41 -0.91 -14.65
N ALA A 198 10.54 -2.02 -15.36
CA ALA A 198 10.15 -2.16 -16.75
C ALA A 198 8.65 -2.48 -16.86
N LEU A 199 8.05 -2.10 -17.99
CA LEU A 199 6.64 -2.33 -18.31
C LEU A 199 5.68 -1.94 -17.16
N PRO A 200 5.80 -0.72 -16.58
CA PRO A 200 4.98 -0.33 -15.45
C PRO A 200 3.53 -0.16 -15.87
N VAL A 201 2.62 -0.79 -15.14
CA VAL A 201 1.18 -0.62 -15.28
C VAL A 201 0.63 -0.24 -13.91
N ALA A 202 -0.20 0.80 -13.89
CA ALA A 202 -0.98 1.19 -12.74
C ALA A 202 -2.43 1.36 -13.18
N ASP A 203 -3.34 0.74 -12.45
CA ASP A 203 -4.78 0.82 -12.70
C ASP A 203 -5.53 0.92 -11.35
N VAL A 204 -6.83 1.15 -11.43
CA VAL A 204 -7.66 1.34 -10.23
C VAL A 204 -8.99 0.61 -10.38
N GLU A 205 -9.38 -0.07 -9.31
CA GLU A 205 -10.69 -0.66 -9.15
C GLU A 205 -11.44 0.02 -8.00
N THR A 206 -12.76 0.16 -8.12
CA THR A 206 -13.59 0.79 -7.09
C THR A 206 -14.43 -0.25 -6.37
N LEU A 207 -14.24 -0.34 -5.07
CA LEU A 207 -15.10 -1.12 -4.18
C LEU A 207 -16.04 -0.16 -3.42
N ASP A 208 -17.34 -0.37 -3.57
CA ASP A 208 -18.38 0.36 -2.82
C ASP A 208 -18.87 -0.48 -1.63
N VAL A 209 -18.91 0.14 -0.44
CA VAL A 209 -19.26 -0.55 0.81
C VAL A 209 -20.26 0.28 1.61
N GLY A 210 -21.46 -0.27 1.81
CA GLY A 210 -22.54 0.35 2.58
C GLY A 210 -22.45 0.04 4.08
N TYR A 211 -22.19 1.07 4.89
CA TYR A 211 -22.11 0.98 6.35
C TYR A 211 -23.42 1.36 7.03
N ARG A 212 -23.82 0.56 8.05
CA ARG A 212 -25.01 0.84 8.87
C ARG A 212 -24.82 2.03 9.83
N ASP A 213 -23.58 2.28 10.25
CA ASP A 213 -23.20 3.39 11.11
C ASP A 213 -21.68 3.58 11.11
N LEU A 214 -21.22 4.72 11.66
CA LEU A 214 -19.81 5.06 11.82
C LEU A 214 -19.06 4.07 12.72
N GLY A 215 -19.75 3.48 13.70
CA GLY A 215 -19.16 2.51 14.63
C GLY A 215 -18.69 1.25 13.94
N ARG A 216 -19.48 0.72 13.00
CA ARG A 216 -19.09 -0.43 12.15
C ARG A 216 -17.92 -0.06 11.25
N LEU A 217 -17.94 1.10 10.60
CA LEU A 217 -16.80 1.58 9.79
C LEU A 217 -15.51 1.64 10.62
N PHE A 218 -15.57 2.23 11.82
CA PHE A 218 -14.41 2.28 12.72
C PHE A 218 -13.99 0.90 13.22
N GLY A 219 -14.94 -0.03 13.38
CA GLY A 219 -14.67 -1.43 13.67
C GLY A 219 -13.83 -2.06 12.57
N ASP A 220 -14.28 -1.96 11.32
CA ASP A 220 -13.60 -2.52 10.16
C ASP A 220 -12.22 -1.87 9.94
N LEU A 221 -12.11 -0.53 10.00
CA LEU A 221 -10.82 0.16 9.89
C LEU A 221 -9.83 -0.29 10.98
N ARG A 222 -10.30 -0.54 12.21
CA ARG A 222 -9.44 -1.07 13.28
C ARG A 222 -9.07 -2.54 13.05
N GLY A 223 -10.04 -3.35 12.64
CA GLY A 223 -9.86 -4.77 12.33
C GLY A 223 -8.94 -5.03 11.16
N MET A 224 -8.91 -4.13 10.17
CA MET A 224 -7.98 -4.14 9.03
C MET A 224 -6.58 -3.59 9.35
N ALA A 225 -6.34 -3.12 10.57
CA ALA A 225 -5.18 -2.31 10.93
C ALA A 225 -5.03 -0.97 10.15
N ALA A 226 -6.09 -0.48 9.52
CA ALA A 226 -6.15 0.76 8.73
C ALA A 226 -6.43 2.03 9.57
N GLY A 227 -6.10 1.99 10.86
CA GLY A 227 -6.27 3.13 11.76
C GLY A 227 -5.22 4.23 11.54
N ASN A 228 -5.51 5.46 11.96
CA ASN A 228 -4.61 6.62 11.75
C ASN A 228 -3.23 6.45 12.42
N ILE A 229 -2.21 6.17 11.61
CA ILE A 229 -0.79 6.01 11.99
C ILE A 229 0.07 7.25 11.78
N LEU A 230 -0.50 8.44 11.58
CA LEU A 230 0.30 9.65 11.40
C LEU A 230 1.18 9.96 12.62
N ALA A 231 2.39 10.45 12.36
CA ALA A 231 3.36 10.85 13.39
C ALA A 231 2.80 11.96 14.30
N GLN A 232 2.19 12.98 13.69
CA GLN A 232 1.57 14.11 14.39
C GLN A 232 0.05 13.94 14.61
N ARG A 233 -0.40 12.71 14.90
CA ARG A 233 -1.83 12.44 15.14
C ARG A 233 -2.32 13.08 16.45
N ARG A 234 -3.57 13.54 16.44
CA ARG A 234 -4.27 14.02 17.65
C ARG A 234 -5.32 12.98 18.07
N PRO A 235 -5.58 12.77 19.37
CA PRO A 235 -6.70 11.93 19.81
C PRO A 235 -8.04 12.41 19.26
N LEU A 236 -8.98 11.48 19.05
CA LEU A 236 -10.36 11.79 18.68
C LEU A 236 -11.17 11.86 19.99
N VAL A 237 -11.72 13.02 20.32
CA VAL A 237 -12.51 13.21 21.55
C VAL A 237 -13.96 12.83 21.33
N SER A 238 -14.66 12.41 22.38
CA SER A 238 -16.03 11.87 22.30
C SER A 238 -17.02 12.83 21.63
N ALA A 239 -16.91 14.14 21.88
CA ALA A 239 -17.75 15.15 21.23
C ALA A 239 -17.56 15.18 19.71
N THR A 240 -16.32 15.07 19.22
CA THR A 240 -16.01 14.99 17.80
C THR A 240 -16.56 13.69 17.20
N VAL A 241 -16.40 12.55 17.89
CA VAL A 241 -16.98 11.27 17.45
C VAL A 241 -18.49 11.37 17.26
N GLY A 242 -19.20 11.97 18.23
CA GLY A 242 -20.65 12.16 18.14
C GLY A 242 -21.06 13.03 16.95
N ARG A 243 -20.36 14.14 16.71
CA ARG A 243 -20.62 15.00 15.54
C ARG A 243 -20.31 14.30 14.22
N THR A 244 -19.20 13.56 14.14
CA THR A 244 -18.86 12.76 12.95
C THR A 244 -19.91 11.69 12.71
N ALA A 245 -20.40 11.01 13.76
CA ALA A 245 -21.44 9.99 13.64
C ALA A 245 -22.75 10.58 13.10
N ALA A 246 -23.18 11.74 13.62
CA ALA A 246 -24.37 12.43 13.13
C ALA A 246 -24.21 12.87 11.66
N ALA A 247 -23.06 13.46 11.30
CA ALA A 247 -22.80 13.88 9.91
C ALA A 247 -22.71 12.67 8.95
N PHE A 248 -22.12 11.57 9.38
CA PHE A 248 -22.01 10.34 8.59
C PHE A 248 -23.39 9.70 8.37
N ALA A 249 -24.22 9.62 9.41
CA ALA A 249 -25.59 9.12 9.31
C ALA A 249 -26.48 10.02 8.43
N GLY A 250 -26.27 11.33 8.45
CA GLY A 250 -26.99 12.27 7.59
C GLY A 250 -26.70 12.13 6.10
N ALA A 251 -25.67 11.36 5.72
CA ALA A 251 -25.34 11.03 4.34
C ALA A 251 -25.85 9.65 3.89
N SER A 252 -26.74 9.03 4.67
CA SER A 252 -27.28 7.72 4.34
C SER A 252 -28.20 7.76 3.12
N ASP A 253 -28.23 6.66 2.36
CA ASP A 253 -29.20 6.42 1.30
C ASP A 253 -30.61 6.12 1.85
N ASP A 254 -31.55 5.86 0.94
CA ASP A 254 -32.95 5.51 1.25
C ASP A 254 -33.09 4.21 2.05
N ARG A 255 -32.02 3.39 2.13
CA ARG A 255 -31.95 2.15 2.91
C ARG A 255 -31.26 2.34 4.27
N GLY A 256 -30.91 3.58 4.63
CA GLY A 256 -30.23 3.90 5.87
C GLY A 256 -28.78 3.46 5.91
N ARG A 257 -28.12 3.32 4.75
CA ARG A 257 -26.69 2.99 4.63
C ARG A 257 -25.90 4.19 4.15
N THR A 258 -24.80 4.49 4.82
CA THR A 258 -23.83 5.46 4.31
C THR A 258 -22.76 4.71 3.52
N HIS A 259 -22.59 5.09 2.26
CA HIS A 259 -21.65 4.43 1.37
C HIS A 259 -20.27 5.03 1.47
N GLU A 260 -19.27 4.16 1.57
CA GLU A 260 -17.87 4.51 1.36
C GLU A 260 -17.37 3.83 0.11
N THR A 261 -16.49 4.52 -0.60
CA THR A 261 -15.75 3.94 -1.71
C THR A 261 -14.31 3.69 -1.30
N PHE A 262 -13.74 2.58 -1.77
CA PHE A 262 -12.32 2.27 -1.68
C PHE A 262 -11.78 2.18 -3.10
N GLN A 263 -10.84 3.06 -3.42
CA GLN A 263 -10.09 3.04 -4.67
C GLN A 263 -8.90 2.12 -4.45
N ILE A 264 -8.92 0.93 -5.03
CA ILE A 264 -7.84 -0.04 -4.93
C ILE A 264 -6.92 0.19 -6.12
N VAL A 265 -5.73 0.71 -5.88
CA VAL A 265 -4.71 0.92 -6.91
C VAL A 265 -3.92 -0.37 -7.04
N PHE A 266 -3.88 -0.92 -8.25
CA PHE A 266 -3.04 -2.07 -8.60
C PHE A 266 -1.79 -1.60 -9.33
N LEU A 267 -0.67 -2.27 -9.06
CA LEU A 267 0.63 -2.02 -9.64
C LEU A 267 1.21 -3.31 -10.20
N THR A 268 1.65 -3.25 -11.45
CA THR A 268 2.42 -4.31 -12.09
C THR A 268 3.72 -3.70 -12.60
N GLY A 269 4.85 -4.34 -12.30
CA GLY A 269 6.14 -3.92 -12.80
C GLY A 269 7.12 -5.08 -12.88
N TRP A 270 7.98 -5.06 -13.88
CA TRP A 270 8.99 -6.09 -14.07
C TRP A 270 10.37 -5.56 -13.68
N SER A 271 11.20 -6.40 -13.07
CA SER A 271 12.61 -6.09 -12.94
C SER A 271 13.25 -6.08 -14.34
N PRO A 272 14.02 -5.04 -14.73
CA PRO A 272 14.53 -4.91 -16.08
C PRO A 272 15.36 -6.12 -16.53
N ASP A 273 15.09 -6.61 -17.74
CA ASP A 273 15.86 -7.67 -18.39
C ASP A 273 16.00 -7.43 -19.90
N PRO A 274 17.15 -7.73 -20.54
CA PRO A 274 17.33 -7.54 -21.97
C PRO A 274 16.37 -8.32 -22.89
N SER A 275 15.79 -9.42 -22.40
CA SER A 275 14.83 -10.26 -23.14
C SER A 275 13.44 -9.63 -23.24
N GLN A 276 13.13 -8.63 -22.41
CA GLN A 276 11.83 -7.99 -22.39
C GLN A 276 11.53 -7.23 -23.69
N PRO A 277 10.25 -7.17 -24.11
CA PRO A 277 9.84 -6.39 -25.27
C PRO A 277 10.26 -4.93 -25.12
N LYS A 278 11.08 -4.45 -26.07
CA LYS A 278 11.46 -3.05 -26.11
C LYS A 278 10.34 -2.23 -26.76
N PRO A 279 9.95 -1.07 -26.20
CA PRO A 279 9.03 -0.17 -26.85
C PRO A 279 9.50 0.13 -28.27
N ALA A 280 8.58 0.09 -29.23
CA ALA A 280 8.88 0.44 -30.61
C ALA A 280 9.49 1.85 -30.68
N LYS A 281 10.51 2.04 -31.53
CA LYS A 281 11.16 3.35 -31.66
C LYS A 281 10.10 4.40 -32.03
N ARG A 282 10.11 5.56 -31.37
CA ARG A 282 9.17 6.64 -31.68
C ARG A 282 9.23 6.96 -33.18
N GLY A 283 8.10 6.81 -33.89
CA GLY A 283 8.01 6.98 -35.35
C GLY A 283 8.13 5.70 -36.19
N SER A 284 8.27 4.51 -35.60
CA SER A 284 8.33 3.23 -36.34
C SER A 284 6.96 2.64 -36.70
N ALA A 285 5.88 3.40 -36.56
CA ALA A 285 4.54 2.96 -36.98
C ALA A 285 4.49 2.94 -38.51
N THR A 286 4.56 1.75 -39.11
CA THR A 286 4.52 1.54 -40.57
C THR A 286 3.11 1.37 -41.11
N ALA A 287 2.10 1.23 -40.25
CA ALA A 287 0.70 1.10 -40.62
C ALA A 287 -0.15 2.15 -39.88
N SER A 288 -1.04 2.83 -40.62
CA SER A 288 -2.00 3.75 -40.03
C SER A 288 -3.21 2.98 -39.50
N LEU A 289 -3.77 3.40 -38.36
CA LEU A 289 -4.98 2.81 -37.79
C LEU A 289 -6.17 2.86 -38.79
N GLY A 290 -6.21 3.88 -39.65
CA GLY A 290 -7.20 4.03 -40.72
C GLY A 290 -7.07 3.02 -41.86
N ALA A 291 -5.89 2.41 -42.06
CA ALA A 291 -5.73 1.30 -42.99
C ALA A 291 -6.19 -0.05 -42.40
N ALA A 292 -6.17 -0.19 -41.08
CA ALA A 292 -6.63 -1.39 -40.37
C ALA A 292 -8.16 -1.40 -40.17
N LEU A 293 -8.79 -0.23 -40.06
CA LEU A 293 -10.23 -0.07 -39.82
C LEU A 293 -11.01 0.22 -41.12
N GLY A 294 -10.75 -0.57 -42.17
CA GLY A 294 -11.28 -0.38 -43.54
C GLY A 294 -12.70 0.23 -43.64
N ARG A 295 -12.83 1.21 -44.53
CA ARG A 295 -14.06 1.94 -44.89
C ARG A 295 -15.23 0.97 -45.14
N HIS A 296 -16.19 0.94 -44.20
CA HIS A 296 -17.56 0.55 -44.47
C HIS A 296 -18.42 1.81 -44.61
N ASP A 297 -18.29 2.51 -45.73
CA ASP A 297 -19.36 3.40 -46.20
C ASP A 297 -20.00 2.75 -47.41
N GLN A 298 -21.24 2.33 -47.19
CA GLN A 298 -22.08 1.63 -48.14
C GLN A 298 -22.48 2.59 -49.26
N SER A 299 -22.26 2.15 -50.49
CA SER A 299 -23.03 2.55 -51.66
C SER A 299 -24.48 2.11 -51.47
N GLY A 300 -25.40 3.06 -51.35
CA GLY A 300 -26.84 2.85 -51.48
C GLY A 300 -27.37 3.72 -52.63
N ASP A 301 -27.85 3.04 -53.68
CA ASP A 301 -28.81 3.56 -54.66
C ASP A 301 -30.12 4.00 -53.98
#